data_AF-A0A7Z0EIV9-F1
#
_entry.id   AF-A0A7Z0EIV9-F1
#
_cell.length_a   1.000
_cell.length_b   1.000
_cell.length_c   1.000
_cell.angle_alpha   90.00
_cell.angle_beta   90.00
_cell.angle_gamma   90.00
#
_symmetry.space_group_name_H-M   'P 1'
#
loop_
_entity.id
_entity.type
_entity.pdbx_description
1 polymer ?
#
loop_
_entity_poly.entity_id
_entity_poly.type
_entity_poly.pdbx_seq_one_letter_code
_entity_poly.pdbx_strand_id
1 'polypeptide(L)'
;MTTPTRPGRAAELIKDFVSADGHLADRADLARFLRKYRLVTEGAIPITLADLDEAVALRDGIRAVLAGGADTDPEAVARGQKVLDGLRVTVRMEPDADGAVPLAPAVVDEVRRGLARVAGAWAAVLATEEWRDLRA
;
A
#
# COMPACT_ATOMS: atom_id res chain seq x y z
N MET A 1 15.28 4.22 -11.11
CA MET A 1 14.51 5.48 -11.13
C MET A 1 13.29 5.32 -10.25
N THR A 2 13.32 5.88 -9.04
CA THR A 2 12.16 6.02 -8.17
C THR A 2 11.43 7.28 -8.60
N THR A 3 10.19 7.17 -9.06
CA THR A 3 9.37 8.36 -9.37
C THR A 3 9.12 9.08 -8.04
N PRO A 4 9.55 10.34 -7.87
CA PRO A 4 9.29 11.08 -6.64
C PRO A 4 7.80 11.39 -6.59
N THR A 5 7.06 10.65 -5.77
CA THR A 5 5.68 11.00 -5.42
C THR A 5 5.75 12.29 -4.63
N ARG A 6 5.15 13.38 -5.13
CA ARG A 6 5.02 14.61 -4.33
C ARG A 6 4.31 14.25 -3.01
N PRO A 7 4.74 14.78 -1.84
CA PRO A 7 4.22 14.43 -0.52
C PRO A 7 2.67 14.36 -0.47
N GLY A 8 2.00 15.42 -0.91
CA GLY A 8 0.53 15.45 -0.94
C GLY A 8 -0.14 14.41 -1.85
N ARG A 9 0.52 13.97 -2.93
CA ARG A 9 -0.03 12.95 -3.83
C ARG A 9 0.09 11.54 -3.24
N ALA A 10 1.07 11.31 -2.36
CA ALA A 10 1.23 10.04 -1.64
C ALA A 10 0.15 9.92 -0.55
N ALA A 11 -0.04 10.96 0.25
CA ALA A 11 -1.10 11.01 1.26
C ALA A 11 -2.51 10.85 0.66
N GLU A 12 -2.81 11.52 -0.46
CA GLU A 12 -4.07 11.35 -1.19
C GLU A 12 -4.31 9.91 -1.68
N LEU A 13 -3.26 9.26 -2.21
CA LEU A 13 -3.34 7.87 -2.65
C LEU A 13 -3.63 6.94 -1.47
N ILE A 14 -2.91 7.11 -0.35
CA ILE A 14 -3.11 6.28 0.84
C ILE A 14 -4.49 6.50 1.44
N LYS A 15 -4.94 7.76 1.55
CA LYS A 15 -6.27 8.11 2.05
C LYS A 15 -7.37 7.41 1.24
N ASP A 16 -7.29 7.46 -0.09
CA ASP A 16 -8.29 6.79 -0.94
C ASP A 16 -8.20 5.26 -0.85
N PHE A 17 -6.99 4.70 -0.78
CA PHE A 17 -6.77 3.25 -0.63
C PHE A 17 -7.40 2.70 0.66
N VAL A 18 -7.33 3.47 1.76
CA VAL A 18 -7.86 3.07 3.07
C VAL A 18 -9.29 3.55 3.34
N SER A 19 -9.89 4.40 2.50
CA SER A 19 -11.26 4.89 2.77
C SER A 19 -12.29 3.76 2.69
N ALA A 20 -13.22 3.71 3.66
CA ALA A 20 -14.22 2.63 3.80
C ALA A 20 -15.19 2.54 2.61
N ASP A 21 -15.45 3.67 1.95
CA ASP A 21 -16.34 3.78 0.79
C ASP A 21 -15.66 3.39 -0.54
N GLY A 22 -14.34 3.18 -0.53
CA GLY A 22 -13.50 2.95 -1.71
C GLY A 22 -13.26 1.49 -2.03
N HIS A 23 -14.26 0.83 -2.62
CA HIS A 23 -14.10 -0.04 -3.78
C HIS A 23 -12.87 -0.97 -3.84
N LEU A 24 -12.64 -1.77 -2.80
CA LEU A 24 -11.72 -2.91 -2.81
C LEU A 24 -12.46 -4.16 -2.32
N ALA A 25 -13.72 -4.32 -2.77
CA ALA A 25 -14.56 -5.46 -2.45
C ALA A 25 -14.35 -6.63 -3.42
N ASP A 26 -13.92 -6.34 -4.65
CA ASP A 26 -13.68 -7.33 -5.68
C ASP A 26 -12.49 -6.96 -6.59
N ARG A 27 -12.25 -7.80 -7.61
CA ARG A 27 -11.14 -7.64 -8.56
C ARG A 27 -11.33 -6.44 -9.51
N ALA A 28 -12.57 -6.11 -9.88
CA ALA A 28 -12.85 -4.98 -10.77
C ALA A 28 -12.61 -3.65 -10.05
N ASP A 29 -12.95 -3.63 -8.77
CA ASP A 29 -12.66 -2.60 -7.79
C ASP A 29 -11.15 -2.35 -7.66
N LEU A 30 -10.35 -3.40 -7.41
CA LEU A 30 -8.88 -3.30 -7.41
C LEU A 30 -8.34 -2.79 -8.77
N ALA A 31 -8.84 -3.29 -9.91
CA ALA A 31 -8.44 -2.79 -11.22
C ALA A 31 -8.75 -1.29 -11.40
N ARG A 32 -9.92 -0.84 -10.94
CA ARG A 32 -10.36 0.56 -11.02
C ARG A 32 -9.43 1.45 -10.21
N PHE A 33 -9.12 1.05 -8.98
CA PHE A 33 -8.17 1.76 -8.11
C PHE A 33 -6.79 1.89 -8.77
N LEU A 34 -6.22 0.77 -9.22
CA LEU A 34 -4.90 0.75 -9.85
C LEU A 34 -4.83 1.65 -11.09
N ARG A 35 -5.90 1.69 -11.90
CA ARG A 35 -6.00 2.58 -13.07
C ARG A 35 -6.19 4.05 -12.69
N LYS A 36 -7.03 4.35 -11.69
CA LYS A 36 -7.26 5.73 -11.18
C LYS A 36 -5.95 6.41 -10.82
N TYR A 37 -5.04 5.69 -10.17
CA TYR A 37 -3.73 6.19 -9.76
C TYR A 37 -2.59 5.90 -10.75
N ARG A 38 -2.90 5.31 -11.92
CA ARG A 38 -1.91 4.91 -12.95
C ARG A 38 -0.78 4.05 -12.39
N LEU A 39 -1.12 3.14 -11.49
CA LEU A 39 -0.19 2.22 -10.82
C LEU A 39 0.16 1.01 -11.68
N VAL A 40 -0.58 0.83 -12.76
CA VAL A 40 -0.49 -0.25 -13.76
C VAL A 40 -0.68 0.35 -15.15
N THR A 41 -0.16 -0.33 -16.17
CA THR A 41 -0.40 0.01 -17.58
C THR A 41 -1.87 -0.20 -17.96
N GLU A 42 -2.39 0.58 -18.92
CA GLU A 42 -3.84 0.59 -19.28
C GLU A 42 -4.35 -0.72 -19.92
N GLY A 43 -3.50 -1.73 -20.09
CA GLY A 43 -3.86 -3.02 -20.66
C GLY A 43 -4.85 -3.84 -19.82
N ALA A 44 -5.27 -4.98 -20.37
CA ALA A 44 -5.98 -5.99 -19.60
C ALA A 44 -5.02 -6.58 -18.55
N ILE A 45 -5.41 -6.47 -17.28
CA ILE A 45 -4.60 -6.95 -16.15
C ILE A 45 -5.35 -8.14 -15.55
N PRO A 46 -4.82 -9.37 -15.66
CA PRO A 46 -5.42 -10.52 -15.00
C PRO A 46 -5.18 -10.39 -13.50
N ILE A 47 -6.20 -9.96 -12.77
CA ILE A 47 -6.18 -9.92 -11.30
C ILE A 47 -6.66 -11.25 -10.77
N THR A 48 -5.81 -11.92 -9.98
CA THR A 48 -6.18 -13.16 -9.28
C THR A 48 -6.88 -12.84 -7.95
N LEU A 49 -7.49 -13.85 -7.33
CA LEU A 49 -8.02 -13.70 -5.97
C LEU A 49 -6.89 -13.47 -4.96
N ALA A 50 -5.73 -14.10 -5.16
CA ALA A 50 -4.57 -13.90 -4.29
C ALA A 50 -4.10 -12.44 -4.32
N ASP A 51 -4.12 -11.77 -5.47
CA ASP A 51 -3.75 -10.35 -5.56
C ASP A 51 -4.75 -9.44 -4.82
N LEU A 52 -6.03 -9.79 -4.87
CA LEU A 52 -7.07 -9.09 -4.11
C LEU A 52 -6.87 -9.29 -2.61
N ASP A 53 -6.60 -10.52 -2.17
CA ASP A 53 -6.34 -10.83 -0.76
C ASP A 53 -5.10 -10.09 -0.24
N GLU A 54 -4.03 -10.03 -1.04
CA GLU A 54 -2.83 -9.24 -0.72
C GLU A 54 -3.14 -7.74 -0.62
N ALA A 55 -3.94 -7.19 -1.54
CA ALA A 55 -4.36 -5.80 -1.51
C ALA A 55 -5.21 -5.46 -0.27
N VAL A 56 -6.15 -6.34 0.07
CA VAL A 56 -7.01 -6.20 1.26
C VAL A 56 -6.18 -6.29 2.54
N ALA A 57 -5.28 -7.28 2.64
CA ALA A 57 -4.40 -7.43 3.80
C ALA A 57 -3.48 -6.21 3.98
N LEU A 58 -2.95 -5.64 2.88
CA LEU A 58 -2.16 -4.42 2.92
C LEU A 58 -3.00 -3.23 3.42
N ARG A 59 -4.20 -3.05 2.88
CA ARG A 59 -5.13 -1.97 3.28
C ARG A 59 -5.49 -2.06 4.75
N ASP A 60 -5.87 -3.24 5.21
CA ASP A 60 -6.32 -3.45 6.58
C ASP A 60 -5.16 -3.24 7.58
N GLY A 61 -3.93 -3.63 7.22
CA GLY A 61 -2.76 -3.31 8.03
C GLY A 61 -2.47 -1.81 8.10
N ILE A 62 -2.57 -1.07 6.99
CA ILE A 62 -2.43 0.40 7.01
C ILE A 62 -3.54 1.04 7.86
N ARG A 63 -4.79 0.58 7.72
CA ARG A 63 -5.91 1.04 8.55
C ARG A 63 -5.67 0.81 10.04
N ALA A 64 -5.14 -0.36 10.42
CA ALA A 64 -4.82 -0.66 11.81
C ALA A 64 -3.74 0.30 12.35
N VAL A 65 -2.70 0.59 11.57
CA VAL A 65 -1.68 1.60 11.95
C VAL A 65 -2.29 3.00 12.04
N LEU A 66 -3.21 3.36 11.15
CA LEU A 66 -3.88 4.66 11.18
C LEU A 66 -4.89 4.79 12.34
N ALA A 67 -5.58 3.70 12.74
CA ALA A 67 -6.47 3.72 13.89
C ALA A 67 -5.69 4.05 15.18
N GLY A 68 -4.53 3.40 15.37
CA GLY A 68 -3.63 3.66 16.49
C GLY A 68 -4.21 3.33 17.88
N GLY A 69 -3.34 3.33 18.90
CA GLY A 69 -3.77 3.14 20.29
C GLY A 69 -4.37 1.75 20.57
N ALA A 70 -5.37 1.70 21.46
CA ALA A 70 -5.97 0.45 21.95
C ALA A 70 -6.79 -0.32 20.89
N ASP A 71 -7.18 0.35 19.80
CA ASP A 71 -7.98 -0.23 18.71
C ASP A 71 -7.10 -0.76 17.55
N THR A 72 -5.77 -0.76 17.74
CA THR A 72 -4.84 -1.34 16.77
C THR A 72 -5.03 -2.85 16.73
N ASP A 73 -5.42 -3.40 15.56
CA ASP A 73 -5.44 -4.84 15.32
C ASP A 73 -4.02 -5.33 14.96
N PRO A 74 -3.30 -6.01 15.88
CA PRO A 74 -1.93 -6.44 15.64
C PRO A 74 -1.84 -7.55 14.57
N GLU A 75 -2.91 -8.33 14.38
CA GLU A 75 -2.96 -9.36 13.35
C GLU A 75 -3.11 -8.74 11.96
N ALA A 76 -3.88 -7.66 11.84
CA ALA A 76 -3.96 -6.89 10.60
C ALA A 76 -2.61 -6.26 10.24
N VAL A 77 -1.90 -5.69 11.22
CA VAL A 77 -0.54 -5.14 11.01
C VAL A 77 0.42 -6.23 10.55
N ALA A 78 0.42 -7.40 11.21
CA ALA A 78 1.29 -8.52 10.85
C ALA A 78 1.00 -9.07 9.45
N ARG A 79 -0.29 -9.20 9.07
CA ARG A 79 -0.70 -9.61 7.71
C ARG A 79 -0.22 -8.60 6.67
N GLY A 80 -0.38 -7.31 6.95
CA GLY A 80 0.11 -6.24 6.10
C GLY A 80 1.64 -6.26 5.92
N GLN A 81 2.39 -6.47 7.00
CA GLN A 81 3.86 -6.60 6.94
C GLN A 81 4.29 -7.79 6.08
N LYS A 82 3.59 -8.94 6.20
CA LYS A 82 3.87 -10.11 5.36
C LYS A 82 3.68 -9.83 3.87
N VAL A 83 2.70 -8.99 3.49
CA VAL A 83 2.52 -8.56 2.09
C VAL A 83 3.68 -7.69 1.65
N LEU A 84 4.13 -6.72 2.46
CA LEU A 84 5.30 -5.89 2.14
C LEU A 84 6.56 -6.74 1.92
N ASP A 85 6.80 -7.71 2.79
CA ASP A 85 7.91 -8.66 2.67
C ASP A 85 7.79 -9.49 1.36
N GLY A 86 6.59 -9.94 1.03
CA GLY A 86 6.29 -10.71 -0.19
C GLY A 86 6.40 -9.91 -1.49
N LEU A 87 6.19 -8.59 -1.44
CA LEU A 87 6.44 -7.67 -2.55
C LEU A 87 7.94 -7.38 -2.77
N ARG A 88 8.81 -7.89 -1.89
CA ARG A 88 10.26 -7.63 -1.85
C ARG A 88 10.58 -6.13 -1.79
N VAL A 89 9.72 -5.36 -1.11
CA VAL A 89 9.95 -3.94 -0.83
C VAL A 89 10.45 -3.81 0.60
N THR A 90 11.37 -2.87 0.86
CA THR A 90 11.96 -2.64 2.19
C THR A 90 11.13 -1.68 3.02
N VAL A 91 9.81 -1.84 3.00
CA VAL A 91 8.86 -0.96 3.70
C VAL A 91 8.37 -1.67 4.96
N ARG A 92 8.30 -0.93 6.08
CA ARG A 92 7.71 -1.40 7.34
C ARG A 92 6.31 -0.81 7.51
N MET A 93 5.42 -1.58 8.14
CA MET A 93 4.07 -1.11 8.45
C MET A 93 4.08 -0.05 9.55
N GLU A 94 4.78 -0.31 10.65
CA GLU A 94 4.99 0.67 11.71
C GLU A 94 6.33 1.38 11.51
N PRO A 95 6.43 2.68 11.84
CA PRO A 95 7.68 3.42 11.75
C PRO A 95 8.68 2.92 12.82
N ASP A 96 9.83 2.41 12.37
CA ASP A 96 11.01 2.14 13.18
C ASP A 96 12.18 3.01 12.68
N ALA A 97 13.05 3.45 13.58
CA ALA A 97 14.04 4.51 13.34
C ALA A 97 15.26 4.06 12.50
N ASP A 98 15.46 2.75 12.31
CA ASP A 98 16.66 2.22 11.67
C ASP A 98 16.37 1.44 10.37
N GLY A 99 16.77 2.02 9.25
CA GLY A 99 17.37 1.26 8.15
C GLY A 99 16.62 1.23 6.82
N ALA A 100 17.09 2.07 5.88
CA ALA A 100 16.82 1.96 4.45
C ALA A 100 18.03 1.36 3.71
N VAL A 101 17.83 0.35 2.84
CA VAL A 101 18.75 -0.03 1.74
C VAL A 101 17.94 -0.67 0.59
N PRO A 102 18.22 -0.38 -0.70
CA PRO A 102 17.42 -0.87 -1.82
C PRO A 102 17.92 -2.21 -2.36
N LEU A 103 17.01 -3.19 -2.53
CA LEU A 103 17.22 -4.39 -3.33
C LEU A 103 16.04 -4.55 -4.29
N ALA A 104 16.28 -4.39 -5.59
CA ALA A 104 15.43 -4.90 -6.65
C ALA A 104 16.21 -6.04 -7.33
N PRO A 105 15.59 -7.20 -7.62
CA PRO A 105 14.89 -7.32 -8.91
C PRO A 105 13.68 -8.29 -8.99
N ALA A 106 12.96 -8.11 -10.11
CA ALA A 106 11.95 -8.96 -10.77
C ALA A 106 10.57 -9.06 -10.11
N VAL A 107 9.63 -8.21 -10.55
CA VAL A 107 8.20 -8.48 -10.39
C VAL A 107 7.59 -8.83 -11.75
N VAL A 108 7.27 -10.12 -11.88
CA VAL A 108 6.70 -10.81 -13.05
C VAL A 108 5.21 -10.46 -13.27
N ASP A 109 4.59 -9.65 -12.41
CA ASP A 109 3.17 -9.32 -12.52
C ASP A 109 2.88 -7.82 -12.32
N GLU A 110 1.98 -7.28 -13.13
CA GLU A 110 1.65 -5.86 -13.19
C GLU A 110 0.93 -5.39 -11.92
N VAL A 111 0.10 -6.26 -11.32
CA VAL A 111 -0.66 -5.96 -10.09
C VAL A 111 0.29 -5.79 -8.91
N ARG A 112 1.23 -6.73 -8.75
CA ARG A 112 2.28 -6.63 -7.71
C ARG A 112 3.13 -5.36 -7.86
N ARG A 113 3.42 -4.91 -9.10
CA ARG A 113 4.09 -3.62 -9.31
C ARG A 113 3.21 -2.45 -8.86
N GLY A 114 1.90 -2.54 -9.08
CA GLY A 114 0.94 -1.58 -8.56
C GLY A 114 0.94 -1.52 -7.03
N LEU A 115 0.86 -2.68 -6.36
CA LEU A 115 0.91 -2.77 -4.90
C LEU A 115 2.25 -2.29 -4.32
N ALA A 116 3.37 -2.59 -4.98
CA ALA A 116 4.68 -2.07 -4.59
C ALA A 116 4.75 -0.53 -4.66
N ARG A 117 4.01 0.11 -5.57
CA ARG A 117 3.89 1.57 -5.63
C ARG A 117 3.02 2.13 -4.51
N VAL A 118 1.95 1.43 -4.12
CA VAL A 118 1.16 1.77 -2.92
C VAL A 118 2.04 1.68 -1.67
N ALA A 119 2.82 0.61 -1.53
CA ALA A 119 3.79 0.47 -0.45
C ALA A 119 4.84 1.60 -0.45
N GLY A 120 5.33 2.00 -1.62
CA GLY A 120 6.23 3.15 -1.74
C GLY A 120 5.58 4.48 -1.34
N ALA A 121 4.29 4.67 -1.65
CA ALA A 121 3.53 5.84 -1.18
C ALA A 121 3.35 5.83 0.35
N TRP A 122 3.10 4.66 0.94
CA TRP A 122 3.04 4.50 2.39
C TRP A 122 4.37 4.83 3.06
N ALA A 123 5.49 4.34 2.50
CA ALA A 123 6.82 4.68 3.00
C ALA A 123 7.10 6.20 2.94
N ALA A 124 6.64 6.88 1.88
CA ALA A 124 6.75 8.33 1.78
C ALA A 124 5.93 9.04 2.86
N VAL A 125 4.68 8.62 3.09
CA VAL A 125 3.79 9.16 4.13
C VAL A 125 4.37 8.94 5.55
N LEU A 126 5.04 7.81 5.78
CA LEU A 126 5.76 7.56 7.02
C LEU A 126 6.95 8.53 7.18
N ALA A 127 7.76 8.69 6.12
CA ALA A 127 8.94 9.55 6.14
C ALA A 127 8.62 11.05 6.25
N THR A 128 7.48 11.50 5.71
CA THR A 128 7.01 12.89 5.80
C THR A 128 6.13 13.17 7.02
N GLU A 129 5.85 12.14 7.83
CA GLU A 129 4.95 12.19 8.99
C GLU A 129 3.50 12.57 8.67
N GLU A 130 3.10 12.59 7.39
CA GLU A 130 1.73 12.88 6.91
C GLU A 130 0.69 11.87 7.45
N TRP A 131 1.14 10.72 7.97
CA TRP A 131 0.26 9.74 8.62
C TRP A 131 -0.49 10.31 9.84
N ARG A 132 0.07 11.33 10.50
CA ARG A 132 -0.60 11.96 11.66
C ARG A 132 -1.87 12.71 11.24
N ASP A 133 -1.83 13.38 10.10
CA ASP A 133 -2.98 14.08 9.53
C ASP A 133 -4.04 13.11 8.99
N LEU A 134 -3.63 11.88 8.66
CA LEU A 134 -4.54 10.80 8.24
C LEU A 134 -5.23 10.08 9.41
N ARG A 135 -4.73 10.23 10.65
CA ARG A 135 -5.39 9.70 11.86
C ARG A 135 -6.52 10.58 12.39
N ALA A 136 -6.54 11.86 12.00
CA ALA A 136 -7.50 12.87 12.46
C ALA A 136 -8.86 12.72 11.76
#